data_AF-A0A2P6SCY7-F1
#
_entry.id   AF-A0A2P6SCY7-F1
#
_cell.length_a   1.000
_cell.length_b   1.000
_cell.length_c   1.000
_cell.angle_alpha   90.00
_cell.angle_beta   90.00
_cell.angle_gamma   90.00
#
_symmetry.space_group_name_H-M   'P 1'
#
loop_
_entity.id
_entity.type
_entity.pdbx_description
1 polymer ?
#
loop_
_entity_poly.entity_id
_entity_poly.type
_entity_poly.pdbx_seq_one_letter_code
_entity_poly.pdbx_strand_id
1 'polypeptide(L)' 'MTAVEEGAMAGKLSCAHCEAHLGYFNWSGIQCSCGSWITPDFQLHRSRVDMGSI' A
#
# COMPACT_ATOMS: atom_id res chain seq x y z
N MET A 1 -4.08 -10.42 -2.49
CA MET A 1 -3.08 -9.60 -3.23
C MET A 1 -3.20 -9.77 -4.74
N THR A 2 -4.34 -10.23 -5.27
CA THR A 2 -4.50 -10.61 -6.69
C THR A 2 -4.44 -9.41 -7.64
N ALA A 3 -5.02 -8.27 -7.26
CA ALA A 3 -5.08 -7.10 -8.14
C ALA A 3 -3.70 -6.53 -8.54
N VAL A 4 -2.68 -6.64 -7.67
CA VAL A 4 -1.32 -6.21 -8.01
C VAL A 4 -0.70 -7.14 -9.05
N GLU A 5 -0.87 -8.45 -8.87
CA GLU A 5 -0.35 -9.49 -9.77
C GLU A 5 -1.05 -9.47 -11.14
N GLU A 6 -2.32 -9.08 -11.17
CA GLU A 6 -3.12 -8.88 -12.38
C GLU A 6 -2.78 -7.57 -13.13
N GLY A 7 -1.82 -6.78 -12.63
CA GLY A 7 -1.37 -5.55 -13.28
C GLY A 7 -2.30 -4.35 -13.12
N ALA A 8 -3.16 -4.34 -12.09
CA ALA A 8 -3.98 -3.17 -11.82
C ALA A 8 -3.10 -1.95 -11.49
N MET A 9 -3.53 -0.76 -11.92
CA MET A 9 -2.78 0.49 -11.69
C MET A 9 -2.89 1.02 -10.25
N ALA A 10 -3.96 0.67 -9.54
CA ALA A 10 -4.17 1.04 -8.15
C ALA A 10 -5.11 0.03 -7.47
N GLY A 11 -5.04 -0.08 -6.14
CA GLY A 11 -5.90 -1.01 -5.41
C GLY A 11 -5.54 -1.17 -3.94
N LYS A 12 -6.10 -2.21 -3.31
CA LYS A 12 -5.91 -2.51 -1.89
C LYS A 12 -4.77 -3.49 -1.68
N LEU A 13 -3.96 -3.23 -0.67
CA LEU A 13 -3.00 -4.15 -0.08
C LEU A 13 -3.68 -4.91 1.06
N SER A 14 -3.69 -6.23 0.98
CA SER A 14 -4.30 -7.12 1.97
C SER A 14 -3.29 -8.17 2.41
N CYS A 15 -3.32 -8.56 3.69
CA CYS A 15 -2.49 -9.63 4.23
C CYS A 15 -2.72 -10.93 3.44
N ALA A 16 -1.64 -11.63 3.07
CA ALA A 16 -1.75 -12.87 2.30
C ALA A 16 -2.34 -14.02 3.13
N HIS A 17 -2.26 -13.95 4.45
CA HIS A 17 -2.68 -15.02 5.33
C HIS A 17 -4.10 -14.85 5.87
N CYS A 18 -4.49 -13.62 6.24
CA CYS A 18 -5.77 -13.36 6.90
C CYS A 18 -6.66 -12.35 6.16
N GLU A 19 -6.26 -11.91 4.97
CA GLU A 19 -6.99 -10.95 4.13
C GLU A 19 -7.26 -9.58 4.77
N ALA A 20 -6.70 -9.33 5.95
CA ALA A 20 -6.84 -8.04 6.62
C ALA A 20 -6.31 -6.90 5.72
N HIS A 21 -7.07 -5.81 5.66
CA HIS A 21 -6.71 -4.64 4.87
C HIS A 21 -5.54 -3.89 5.51
N LEU A 22 -4.39 -3.89 4.85
CA LEU A 22 -3.15 -3.27 5.31
C LEU A 22 -2.95 -1.85 4.75
N GLY A 23 -3.53 -1.55 3.59
CA GLY A 23 -3.49 -0.23 2.98
C GLY A 23 -3.71 -0.27 1.47
N TYR A 24 -3.02 0.59 0.72
CA TYR A 24 -3.29 0.82 -0.70
C TYR A 24 -2.01 0.89 -1.53
N PHE A 25 -2.13 0.67 -2.83
CA PHE A 25 -1.08 0.96 -3.80
C PHE A 25 -1.61 1.80 -4.96
N ASN A 26 -0.73 2.60 -5.57
CA ASN A 26 -0.98 3.36 -6.78
C ASN A 26 0.31 3.51 -7.59
N TRP A 27 0.35 2.90 -8.77
CA TRP A 27 1.50 2.93 -9.68
C TRP A 27 1.70 4.29 -10.36
N SER A 28 0.64 5.08 -10.55
CA SER A 28 0.73 6.47 -11.01
C SER A 28 1.20 7.43 -9.92
N GLY A 29 1.24 6.96 -8.67
CA GLY A 29 1.63 7.74 -7.52
C GLY A 29 0.53 8.63 -6.93
N ILE A 30 0.87 9.31 -5.85
CA ILE A 30 -0.01 10.25 -5.14
C ILE A 30 0.82 11.39 -4.55
N GLN A 31 0.17 12.52 -4.30
CA GLN A 31 0.74 13.58 -3.47
C GLN A 31 0.62 13.20 -1.99
N CYS A 32 1.77 13.08 -1.31
CA CYS A 32 1.84 12.91 0.13
C CYS A 32 1.33 14.17 0.85
N SER A 33 0.83 14.01 2.09
CA SER A 33 0.41 15.13 2.93
C SER A 33 1.53 16.13 3.24
N CYS A 34 2.80 15.76 3.06
CA CYS A 34 3.94 16.68 3.15
C CYS A 34 4.14 17.54 1.88
N GLY A 35 3.34 17.32 0.83
CA GLY A 35 3.40 18.02 -0.45
C GLY A 35 4.23 17.30 -1.52
N SER A 36 5.07 16.34 -1.14
CA SER A 36 5.90 15.57 -2.08
C SER A 36 5.07 14.61 -2.92
N TRP A 37 5.42 14.45 -4.19
CA TRP A 37 4.84 13.42 -5.06
C TRP A 37 5.59 12.10 -4.86
N ILE A 38 4.86 11.02 -4.58
CA ILE A 38 5.42 9.68 -4.36
C ILE A 38 5.00 8.79 -5.51
N THR A 39 5.94 8.19 -6.24
CA THR A 39 5.67 7.26 -7.34
C THR A 39 6.76 6.21 -7.46
N PRO A 40 6.41 4.91 -7.47
CA PRO A 40 5.09 4.37 -7.16
C PRO A 40 4.74 4.55 -5.68
N ASP A 41 3.45 4.63 -5.36
CA ASP A 41 2.98 4.83 -3.99
C ASP A 41 2.44 3.53 -3.37
N PHE A 42 2.95 3.19 -2.19
CA PHE A 42 2.50 2.07 -1.38
C PHE A 42 2.30 2.55 0.06
N GLN A 43 1.05 2.56 0.49
CA GLN A 43 0.65 3.07 1.80
C GLN A 43 0.26 1.92 2.71
N LEU A 44 0.81 1.90 3.91
CA LEU A 44 0.44 0.97 4.97
C LEU A 44 -0.14 1.73 6.15
N HIS A 45 -1.27 1.23 6.66
CA HIS A 45 -1.88 1.75 7.87
C HIS A 45 -1.03 1.36 9.09
N ARG A 46 -0.36 2.35 9.69
CA ARG A 46 0.48 2.16 10.88
C ARG A 46 -0.24 1.51 12.07
N SER A 47 -1.56 1.66 12.16
CA SER A 47 -2.38 1.01 13.19
C SER A 47 -2.62 -0.48 12.96
N ARG A 48 -2.21 -1.02 11.80
CA ARG A 48 -2.42 -2.42 11.38
C ARG A 48 -1.12 -3.21 11.30
N VAL A 49 0.03 -2.56 11.50
CA VAL A 49 1.36 -3.17 11.37
C VAL A 49 2.28 -2.64 12.47
N ASP A 50 3.07 -3.55 13.07
CA ASP A 50 4.14 -3.16 13.98
C ASP A 50 5.42 -2.86 13.21
N MET A 51 6.19 -1.88 13.68
CA MET A 51 7.52 -1.62 13.13
C MET A 51 8.53 -2.54 13.81
N GLY A 52 8.91 -3.61 13.12
CA GLY A 52 10.04 -4.43 13.55
C GLY A 52 11.33 -3.65 13.36
N SER A 53 12.02 -3.32 14.45
CA SER A 53 13.44 -2.96 14.39
C SER A 53 14.26 -4.24 14.25
N ILE A 54 15.09 -4.33 13.22
CA ILE A 54 16.11 -5.37 13.11
C ILE A 54 17.32 -5.04 13.99
#